data_AF-A0A534QYK8-F1
#
_entry.id   AF-A0A534QYK8-F1
#
_cell.length_a   1.000
_cell.length_b   1.000
_cell.length_c   1.000
_cell.angle_alpha   90.00
_cell.angle_beta   90.00
_cell.angle_gamma   90.00
#
_symmetry.space_group_name_H-M   'P 1'
#
loop_
_entity.id
_entity.type
_entity.pdbx_description
1 polymer ?
#
loop_
_entity_poly.entity_id
_entity_poly.type
_entity_poly.pdbx_seq_one_letter_code
_entity_poly.pdbx_strand_id
1 'polypeptide(L)'
;AALPDRPELALRLPSAALGTAAVLGTWATARAAFGSTAGLPTALVLATSFEWTRAATSARVDMALAASLTAVLAAWTFALLGGPRRRWTALAATGAALGTLAKGPVAIVLPALATGVLALARRDRALPRRLGAPAALGVAVLVAGVWYAAAFSREGSAFLATVARENWFRYLDPDAETGHAHGAGYLFSLALVGLLPWTPLLPLGFVALGRARTPAANLAEAWVGAGLVFFSFAASKRSVYLLPLYPAVALLVGAGVVAAPAEGAAVRVARGGARLYAPALVVLAALAAALAVGFDPGPALRRWLRPADALGAAALAVAARRAAPVLVLLALASAVAGFVADRAARRGRWRRLVHVLAMLAVAWTAAFNTLLHPA
;
A
#
# COMPACT_ATOMS: atom_id res chain seq x y z
N ALA A 1 7.68 -29.49 17.17
CA ALA A 1 8.89 -28.93 16.55
C ALA A 1 9.34 -27.75 17.39
N ALA A 2 10.61 -27.68 17.79
CA ALA A 2 11.14 -26.52 18.50
C ALA A 2 11.01 -25.27 17.61
N LEU A 3 10.56 -24.15 18.19
CA LEU A 3 10.51 -22.88 17.47
C LEU A 3 11.95 -22.42 17.17
N PRO A 4 12.21 -21.74 16.04
CA PRO A 4 13.54 -21.23 15.71
C PRO A 4 14.02 -20.21 16.75
N ASP A 5 15.33 -20.04 16.91
CA ASP A 5 15.99 -19.17 17.91
C ASP A 5 15.53 -17.70 17.90
N ARG A 6 14.88 -17.25 16.80
CA ARG A 6 14.23 -15.94 16.67
C ARG A 6 12.85 -16.08 16.03
N PRO A 7 11.82 -16.49 16.79
CA PRO A 7 10.53 -16.83 16.23
C PRO A 7 9.84 -15.62 15.58
N GLU A 8 10.00 -14.41 16.13
CA GLU A 8 9.38 -13.19 15.60
C GLU A 8 9.96 -12.79 14.24
N LEU A 9 11.28 -12.86 14.09
CA LEU A 9 11.95 -12.55 12.83
C LEU A 9 11.60 -13.59 11.77
N ALA A 10 11.66 -14.88 12.11
CA ALA A 10 11.32 -15.96 11.18
C ALA A 10 9.88 -15.84 10.66
N LEU A 11 8.93 -15.45 11.51
CA LEU A 11 7.53 -15.25 11.12
C LEU A 11 7.29 -14.01 10.27
N ARG A 12 8.06 -12.92 10.48
CA ARG A 12 7.87 -11.63 9.77
C ARG A 12 8.71 -11.53 8.49
N LEU A 13 9.80 -12.29 8.39
CA LEU A 13 10.73 -12.24 7.26
C LEU A 13 10.05 -12.46 5.89
N PRO A 14 9.11 -13.41 5.71
CA PRO A 14 8.41 -13.57 4.44
C PRO A 14 7.65 -12.31 4.01
N SER A 15 6.91 -11.66 4.93
CA SER A 15 6.21 -10.40 4.64
C SER A 15 7.19 -9.28 4.28
N ALA A 16 8.31 -9.16 5.01
CA ALA A 16 9.30 -8.13 4.76
C ALA A 16 9.98 -8.32 3.38
N ALA A 17 10.32 -9.56 3.04
CA ALA A 17 10.91 -9.91 1.74
C ALA A 17 9.92 -9.65 0.59
N LEU A 18 8.67 -10.10 0.72
CA LEU A 18 7.63 -9.91 -0.29
C LEU A 18 7.29 -8.42 -0.49
N GLY A 19 7.16 -7.66 0.60
CA GLY A 19 6.93 -6.22 0.55
C GLY A 19 8.08 -5.47 -0.12
N THR A 20 9.33 -5.86 0.17
CA THR A 20 10.53 -5.29 -0.47
C THR A 20 10.59 -5.62 -1.96
N ALA A 21 10.36 -6.89 -2.32
CA ALA A 21 10.33 -7.33 -3.71
C ALA A 21 9.25 -6.59 -4.52
N ALA A 22 8.08 -6.37 -3.93
CA ALA A 22 7.00 -5.60 -4.56
C ALA A 22 7.32 -4.11 -4.70
N VAL A 23 8.04 -3.48 -3.75
CA VAL A 23 8.58 -2.11 -3.93
C VAL A 23 9.53 -2.04 -5.13
N LEU A 24 10.47 -2.98 -5.24
CA LEU A 24 11.40 -3.05 -6.36
C LEU A 24 10.69 -3.33 -7.70
N GLY A 25 9.70 -4.21 -7.69
CA GLY A 25 8.85 -4.49 -8.85
C GLY A 25 8.06 -3.25 -9.31
N THR A 26 7.51 -2.49 -8.36
CA THR A 26 6.78 -1.25 -8.65
C THR A 26 7.73 -0.16 -9.15
N TRP A 27 8.93 -0.04 -8.59
CA TRP A 27 10.01 0.82 -9.09
C TRP A 27 10.38 0.50 -10.55
N ALA A 28 10.63 -0.78 -10.85
CA ALA A 28 10.99 -1.20 -12.20
C ALA A 28 9.86 -0.92 -13.20
N THR A 29 8.62 -1.18 -12.78
CA THR A 29 7.41 -0.90 -13.57
C THR A 29 7.28 0.60 -13.86
N ALA A 30 7.48 1.45 -12.86
CA ALA A 30 7.44 2.91 -13.03
C ALA A 30 8.51 3.41 -14.01
N ARG A 31 9.74 2.89 -13.91
CA ARG A 31 10.84 3.27 -14.82
C ARG A 31 10.53 2.94 -16.27
N ALA A 32 9.94 1.77 -16.51
CA ALA A 32 9.57 1.35 -17.85
C ALA A 32 8.37 2.12 -18.40
N ALA A 33 7.36 2.38 -17.56
CA ALA A 33 6.10 2.98 -17.98
C ALA A 33 6.13 4.51 -18.09
N PHE A 34 6.92 5.18 -17.25
CA PHE A 34 6.88 6.63 -17.07
C PHE A 34 8.26 7.29 -17.13
N GLY A 35 9.30 6.53 -17.49
CA GLY A 35 10.68 7.01 -17.59
C GLY A 35 11.50 6.81 -16.31
N SER A 36 12.82 6.84 -16.46
CA SER A 36 13.80 6.50 -15.41
C SER A 36 13.65 7.34 -14.13
N THR A 37 13.21 8.59 -14.26
CA THR A 37 13.04 9.54 -13.16
C THR A 37 11.80 9.28 -12.29
N ALA A 38 10.83 8.51 -12.78
CA ALA A 38 9.60 8.17 -12.05
C ALA A 38 9.79 7.01 -11.07
N GLY A 39 10.81 6.16 -11.29
CA GLY A 39 11.08 4.98 -10.47
C GLY A 39 11.24 5.30 -8.99
N LEU A 40 12.20 6.17 -8.66
CA LEU A 40 12.54 6.45 -7.26
C LEU A 40 11.37 7.08 -6.48
N PRO A 41 10.67 8.12 -6.99
CA PRO A 41 9.47 8.64 -6.33
C PRO A 41 8.41 7.58 -6.08
N THR A 42 8.10 6.71 -7.06
CA THR A 42 7.15 5.61 -6.87
C THR A 42 7.59 4.64 -5.77
N ALA A 43 8.86 4.25 -5.76
CA ALA A 43 9.40 3.33 -4.76
C ALA A 43 9.30 3.91 -3.34
N LEU A 44 9.70 5.18 -3.18
CA LEU A 44 9.64 5.88 -1.90
C LEU A 44 8.19 6.05 -1.42
N VAL A 45 7.26 6.39 -2.31
CA VAL A 45 5.84 6.49 -1.99
C VAL A 45 5.32 5.17 -1.43
N LEU A 46 5.57 4.06 -2.12
CA LEU A 46 5.10 2.75 -1.67
C LEU A 46 5.79 2.30 -0.37
N ALA A 47 7.13 2.37 -0.33
CA ALA A 47 7.93 1.84 0.78
C ALA A 47 7.67 2.54 2.12
N THR A 48 7.29 3.82 2.09
CA THR A 48 7.00 4.61 3.29
C THR A 48 5.51 4.97 3.43
N SER A 49 4.62 4.31 2.69
CA SER A 49 3.18 4.38 2.98
C SER A 49 2.92 3.61 4.27
N PHE A 50 2.24 4.25 5.23
CA PHE A 50 1.95 3.69 6.55
C PHE A 50 1.44 2.25 6.50
N GLU A 51 0.41 1.99 5.71
CA GLU A 51 -0.22 0.66 5.64
C GLU A 51 0.69 -0.37 4.98
N TRP A 52 1.51 0.04 4.00
CA TRP A 52 2.45 -0.85 3.34
C TRP A 52 3.57 -1.29 4.30
N THR A 53 4.20 -0.34 4.99
CA THR A 53 5.23 -0.62 5.99
C THR A 53 4.67 -1.48 7.13
N ARG A 54 3.51 -1.12 7.67
CA ARG A 54 2.81 -1.87 8.73
C ARG A 54 2.53 -3.31 8.31
N ALA A 55 2.04 -3.51 7.08
CA ALA A 55 1.76 -4.84 6.57
C ALA A 55 3.05 -5.64 6.32
N ALA A 56 4.10 -5.02 5.79
CA ALA A 56 5.40 -5.65 5.51
C ALA A 56 6.08 -6.16 6.80
N THR A 57 5.90 -5.47 7.91
CA THR A 57 6.45 -5.86 9.22
C THR A 57 5.51 -6.73 10.05
N SER A 58 4.32 -7.07 9.52
CA SER A 58 3.35 -7.94 10.18
C SER A 58 3.35 -9.33 9.52
N ALA A 59 3.35 -10.40 10.34
CA ALA A 59 3.25 -11.78 9.87
C ALA A 59 1.79 -12.08 9.43
N ARG A 60 1.37 -11.59 8.26
CA ARG A 60 0.01 -11.73 7.71
C ARG A 60 0.04 -12.06 6.23
N VAL A 61 -0.91 -12.89 5.80
CA VAL A 61 -1.07 -13.32 4.40
C VAL A 61 -1.37 -12.17 3.42
N ASP A 62 -1.83 -11.03 3.91
CA ASP A 62 -2.15 -9.86 3.09
C ASP A 62 -0.97 -9.35 2.29
N MET A 63 0.25 -9.38 2.86
CA MET A 63 1.45 -8.95 2.15
C MET A 63 1.81 -9.92 1.01
N ALA A 64 1.60 -11.22 1.20
CA ALA A 64 1.78 -12.21 0.14
C ALA A 64 0.79 -12.00 -1.01
N LEU A 65 -0.48 -11.71 -0.71
CA LEU A 65 -1.45 -11.33 -1.74
C LEU A 65 -1.02 -10.05 -2.47
N ALA A 66 -0.66 -9.00 -1.74
CA ALA A 66 -0.31 -7.71 -2.33
C ALA A 66 0.93 -7.81 -3.23
N ALA A 67 1.97 -8.52 -2.81
CA ALA A 67 3.17 -8.72 -3.62
C ALA A 67 2.89 -9.57 -4.87
N SER A 68 2.09 -10.62 -4.72
CA SER A 68 1.65 -11.46 -5.83
C SER A 68 0.86 -10.68 -6.88
N LEU A 69 -0.07 -9.83 -6.43
CA LEU A 69 -0.86 -8.94 -7.28
C LEU A 69 -0.03 -7.80 -7.88
N THR A 70 1.03 -7.35 -7.19
CA THR A 70 2.02 -6.42 -7.75
C THR A 70 2.73 -7.06 -8.95
N ALA A 71 3.08 -8.35 -8.88
CA ALA A 71 3.68 -9.06 -10.00
C ALA A 71 2.73 -9.15 -11.22
N VAL A 72 1.43 -9.36 -10.99
CA VAL A 72 0.41 -9.35 -12.05
C VAL A 72 0.31 -7.96 -12.70
N LEU A 73 0.20 -6.90 -11.89
CA LEU A 73 0.14 -5.52 -12.36
C LEU A 73 1.39 -5.15 -13.17
N ALA A 74 2.58 -5.50 -12.67
CA ALA A 74 3.85 -5.28 -13.36
C ALA A 74 3.88 -6.04 -14.69
N ALA A 75 3.55 -7.34 -14.69
CA ALA A 75 3.55 -8.17 -15.89
C ALA A 75 2.66 -7.60 -17.00
N TRP A 76 1.42 -7.23 -16.66
CA TRP A 76 0.50 -6.65 -17.63
C TRP A 76 0.91 -5.25 -18.08
N THR A 77 1.53 -4.46 -17.20
CA THR A 77 2.13 -3.18 -17.60
C THR A 77 3.24 -3.40 -18.64
N PHE A 78 4.18 -4.32 -18.39
CA PHE A 78 5.23 -4.65 -19.37
C PHE A 78 4.69 -5.25 -20.67
N ALA A 79 3.61 -6.03 -20.61
CA ALA A 79 2.92 -6.51 -21.81
C ALA A 79 2.32 -5.37 -22.64
N LEU A 80 1.74 -4.34 -21.99
CA LEU A 80 1.24 -3.13 -22.67
C LEU A 80 2.36 -2.28 -23.29
N LEU A 81 3.56 -2.34 -22.73
CA LEU A 81 4.75 -1.67 -23.26
C LEU A 81 5.44 -2.46 -24.39
N GLY A 82 4.82 -3.52 -24.90
CA GLY A 82 5.33 -4.31 -26.03
C GLY A 82 6.35 -5.39 -25.64
N GLY A 83 6.50 -5.71 -24.35
CA GLY A 83 7.42 -6.74 -23.90
C GLY A 83 6.99 -8.17 -24.29
N PRO A 84 7.89 -9.17 -24.17
CA PRO A 84 7.63 -10.54 -24.63
C PRO A 84 6.42 -11.18 -23.94
N ARG A 85 5.35 -11.41 -24.71
CA ARG A 85 4.04 -11.90 -24.22
C ARG A 85 4.14 -13.13 -23.33
N ARG A 86 4.92 -14.15 -23.73
CA ARG A 86 5.07 -15.40 -22.97
C ARG A 86 5.66 -15.18 -21.57
N ARG A 87 6.71 -14.36 -21.47
CA ARG A 87 7.38 -14.04 -20.19
C ARG A 87 6.41 -13.37 -19.22
N TRP A 88 5.68 -12.36 -19.69
CA TRP A 88 4.77 -11.60 -18.83
C TRP A 88 3.50 -12.39 -18.50
N THR A 89 3.02 -13.23 -19.42
CA THR A 89 1.92 -14.16 -19.10
C THR A 89 2.33 -15.15 -18.01
N ALA A 90 3.57 -15.67 -18.05
CA ALA A 90 4.08 -16.56 -17.01
C ALA A 90 4.22 -15.86 -15.64
N LEU A 91 4.73 -14.62 -15.62
CA LEU A 91 4.81 -13.83 -14.39
C LEU A 91 3.42 -13.52 -13.80
N ALA A 92 2.46 -13.14 -14.65
CA ALA A 92 1.08 -12.91 -14.24
C ALA A 92 0.41 -14.20 -13.73
N ALA A 93 0.65 -15.34 -14.39
CA ALA A 93 0.16 -16.65 -13.94
C ALA A 93 0.71 -17.01 -12.56
N THR A 94 2.02 -16.83 -12.37
CA THR A 94 2.71 -17.10 -11.09
C THR A 94 2.16 -16.21 -9.98
N GLY A 95 2.03 -14.90 -10.23
CA GLY A 95 1.46 -13.96 -9.27
C GLY A 95 0.01 -14.31 -8.93
N ALA A 96 -0.85 -14.54 -9.92
CA ALA A 96 -2.24 -14.91 -9.66
C ALA A 96 -2.34 -16.25 -8.88
N ALA A 97 -1.55 -17.26 -9.24
CA ALA A 97 -1.55 -18.56 -8.56
C ALA A 97 -1.12 -18.45 -7.09
N LEU A 98 0.02 -17.79 -6.82
CA LEU A 98 0.53 -17.60 -5.46
C LEU A 98 -0.43 -16.75 -4.62
N GLY A 99 -1.03 -15.71 -5.22
CA GLY A 99 -2.06 -14.90 -4.57
C GLY A 99 -3.30 -15.73 -4.20
N THR A 100 -3.74 -16.63 -5.09
CA THR A 100 -4.89 -17.50 -4.84
C THR A 100 -4.59 -18.53 -3.74
N LEU A 101 -3.40 -19.11 -3.74
CA LEU A 101 -2.98 -20.01 -2.66
C LEU A 101 -2.85 -19.27 -1.32
N ALA A 102 -2.45 -18.00 -1.32
CA ALA A 102 -2.27 -17.21 -0.11
C ALA A 102 -3.58 -16.69 0.50
N LYS A 103 -4.52 -16.22 -0.33
CA LYS A 103 -5.74 -15.54 0.14
C LYS A 103 -7.00 -15.82 -0.69
N GLY A 104 -6.99 -16.89 -1.48
CA GLY A 104 -8.16 -17.36 -2.19
C GLY A 104 -8.52 -16.58 -3.48
N PRO A 105 -9.75 -16.75 -3.99
CA PRO A 105 -10.15 -16.33 -5.33
C PRO A 105 -10.05 -14.82 -5.60
N VAL A 106 -9.95 -13.97 -4.57
CA VAL A 106 -9.77 -12.52 -4.74
C VAL A 106 -8.56 -12.16 -5.62
N ALA A 107 -7.51 -12.99 -5.60
CA ALA A 107 -6.32 -12.82 -6.44
C ALA A 107 -6.58 -13.03 -7.94
N ILE A 108 -7.68 -13.67 -8.31
CA ILE A 108 -8.14 -13.83 -9.70
C ILE A 108 -9.19 -12.76 -10.02
N VAL A 109 -10.12 -12.52 -9.09
CA VAL A 109 -11.22 -11.56 -9.27
C VAL A 109 -10.70 -10.14 -9.50
N LEU A 110 -9.78 -9.65 -8.67
CA LEU A 110 -9.29 -8.27 -8.80
C LEU A 110 -8.60 -7.99 -10.15
N PRO A 111 -7.64 -8.80 -10.61
CA PRO A 111 -7.04 -8.59 -11.94
C PRO A 111 -8.05 -8.74 -13.09
N ALA A 112 -8.98 -9.70 -12.98
CA ALA A 112 -10.03 -9.88 -13.98
C ALA A 112 -10.94 -8.64 -14.09
N LEU A 113 -11.38 -8.09 -12.95
CA LEU A 113 -12.16 -6.86 -12.92
C LEU A 113 -11.37 -5.68 -13.48
N ALA A 114 -10.12 -5.48 -13.06
CA ALA A 114 -9.28 -4.39 -13.54
C ALA A 114 -9.11 -4.41 -15.08
N THR A 115 -8.83 -5.59 -15.64
CA THR A 115 -8.67 -5.74 -17.11
C THR A 115 -9.99 -5.66 -17.86
N GLY A 116 -11.08 -6.20 -17.30
CA GLY A 116 -12.41 -6.09 -17.86
C GLY A 116 -12.90 -4.64 -17.92
N VAL A 117 -12.74 -3.90 -16.82
CA VAL A 117 -13.07 -2.45 -16.75
C VAL A 117 -12.25 -1.68 -17.77
N LEU A 118 -10.93 -1.94 -17.87
CA LEU A 118 -10.09 -1.25 -18.85
C LEU A 118 -10.49 -1.60 -20.29
N ALA A 119 -10.80 -2.86 -20.58
CA ALA A 119 -11.25 -3.31 -21.89
C ALA A 119 -12.57 -2.63 -22.28
N LEU A 120 -13.51 -2.52 -21.34
CA LEU A 120 -14.79 -1.85 -21.55
C LEU A 120 -14.61 -0.35 -21.77
N ALA A 121 -13.83 0.32 -20.92
CA ALA A 121 -13.55 1.76 -21.01
C ALA A 121 -12.90 2.14 -22.35
N ARG A 122 -12.07 1.25 -22.90
CA ARG A 122 -11.41 1.43 -24.21
C ARG A 122 -12.19 0.88 -25.39
N ARG A 123 -13.35 0.24 -25.16
CA ARG A 123 -14.10 -0.53 -26.16
C ARG A 123 -13.24 -1.55 -26.91
N ASP A 124 -12.27 -2.13 -26.20
CA ASP A 124 -11.24 -3.01 -26.76
C ASP A 124 -11.31 -4.41 -26.14
N ARG A 125 -12.18 -5.24 -26.71
CA ARG A 125 -12.43 -6.62 -26.25
C ARG A 125 -11.21 -7.54 -26.43
N ALA A 126 -10.25 -7.16 -27.26
CA ALA A 126 -9.03 -7.94 -27.46
C ALA A 126 -7.99 -7.67 -26.37
N LEU A 127 -8.13 -6.60 -25.57
CA LEU A 127 -7.17 -6.21 -24.54
C LEU A 127 -6.84 -7.34 -23.55
N PRO A 128 -7.80 -8.05 -22.91
CA PRO A 128 -7.45 -9.11 -21.96
C PRO A 128 -6.65 -10.22 -22.63
N ARG A 129 -7.00 -10.56 -23.89
CA ARG A 129 -6.24 -11.52 -24.69
C ARG A 129 -4.84 -11.00 -24.94
N ARG A 130 -4.62 -9.74 -25.36
CA ARG A 130 -3.29 -9.17 -25.60
C ARG A 130 -2.40 -9.12 -24.35
N LEU A 131 -2.99 -9.00 -23.16
CA LEU A 131 -2.27 -9.11 -21.88
C LEU A 131 -1.91 -10.56 -21.50
N GLY A 132 -2.53 -11.55 -22.14
CA GLY A 132 -2.44 -12.95 -21.73
C GLY A 132 -3.29 -13.25 -20.50
N ALA A 133 -4.24 -12.39 -20.14
CA ALA A 133 -5.03 -12.52 -18.91
C ALA A 133 -5.81 -13.84 -18.82
N PRO A 134 -6.53 -14.32 -19.85
CA PRO A 134 -7.22 -15.61 -19.76
C PRO A 134 -6.28 -16.79 -19.50
N ALA A 135 -5.11 -16.80 -20.15
CA ALA A 135 -4.11 -17.84 -19.95
C ALA A 135 -3.49 -17.78 -18.55
N ALA A 136 -3.12 -16.58 -18.09
CA ALA A 136 -2.55 -16.38 -16.76
C ALA A 136 -3.52 -16.77 -15.64
N LEU A 137 -4.77 -16.30 -15.73
CA LEU A 137 -5.80 -16.61 -14.73
C LEU A 137 -6.25 -18.07 -14.81
N GLY A 138 -6.31 -18.66 -16.01
CA GLY A 138 -6.60 -20.08 -16.18
C GLY A 138 -5.52 -20.96 -15.54
N VAL A 139 -4.24 -20.65 -15.75
CA VAL A 139 -3.13 -21.35 -15.08
C VAL A 139 -3.21 -21.20 -13.56
N ALA A 140 -3.55 -20.00 -13.06
CA ALA A 140 -3.72 -19.78 -11.63
C ALA A 140 -4.84 -20.64 -11.03
N VAL A 141 -5.99 -20.73 -11.71
CA VAL A 141 -7.10 -21.60 -11.31
C VAL A 141 -6.67 -23.06 -11.30
N LEU A 142 -5.92 -23.52 -12.31
CA LEU A 142 -5.43 -24.91 -12.35
C LEU A 142 -4.48 -25.22 -11.20
N VAL A 143 -3.48 -24.35 -10.97
CA VAL A 143 -2.48 -24.54 -9.90
C VAL A 143 -3.13 -24.50 -8.52
N ALA A 144 -3.98 -23.51 -8.26
CA ALA A 144 -4.73 -23.46 -7.00
C ALA A 144 -5.70 -24.64 -6.88
N GLY A 145 -6.36 -25.00 -7.97
CA GLY A 145 -7.30 -26.12 -8.04
C GLY A 145 -6.69 -27.46 -7.63
N VAL A 146 -5.42 -27.71 -7.96
CA VAL A 146 -4.70 -28.92 -7.50
C VAL A 146 -4.63 -28.98 -5.97
N TRP A 147 -4.29 -27.86 -5.32
CA TRP A 147 -4.23 -27.81 -3.86
C TRP A 147 -5.63 -27.89 -3.22
N TYR A 148 -6.61 -27.19 -3.77
CA TYR A 148 -8.00 -27.25 -3.29
C TYR A 148 -8.59 -28.65 -3.44
N ALA A 149 -8.28 -29.37 -4.53
CA ALA A 149 -8.69 -30.76 -4.73
C ALA A 149 -8.04 -31.70 -3.72
N ALA A 150 -6.75 -31.51 -3.42
CA ALA A 150 -6.05 -32.29 -2.40
C ALA A 150 -6.57 -32.01 -0.98
N ALA A 151 -6.95 -30.77 -0.67
CA ALA A 151 -7.59 -30.43 0.60
C ALA A 151 -8.98 -31.07 0.69
N PHE A 152 -9.76 -31.00 -0.40
CA PHE A 152 -11.09 -31.60 -0.48
C PHE A 152 -11.05 -33.13 -0.36
N SER A 153 -10.07 -33.82 -0.96
CA SER A 153 -9.97 -35.28 -0.86
C SER A 153 -9.70 -35.77 0.55
N ARG A 154 -9.23 -34.90 1.45
CA ARG A 154 -8.96 -35.19 2.86
C ARG A 154 -10.11 -34.79 3.78
N GLU A 155 -10.66 -33.59 3.57
CA GLU A 155 -11.61 -32.94 4.50
C GLU A 155 -13.07 -32.98 4.00
N GLY A 156 -13.29 -33.38 2.75
CA GLY A 156 -14.62 -33.49 2.14
C GLY A 156 -15.40 -32.16 2.13
N SER A 157 -16.72 -32.26 2.36
CA SER A 157 -17.64 -31.12 2.29
C SER A 157 -17.38 -30.04 3.37
N ALA A 158 -16.75 -30.39 4.49
CA ALA A 158 -16.41 -29.45 5.55
C ALA A 158 -15.44 -28.35 5.06
N PHE A 159 -14.49 -28.73 4.21
CA PHE A 159 -13.58 -27.77 3.57
C PHE A 159 -14.32 -26.82 2.62
N LEU A 160 -15.22 -27.35 1.77
CA LEU A 160 -16.01 -26.51 0.87
C LEU A 160 -16.91 -25.53 1.62
N ALA A 161 -17.53 -25.97 2.72
CA ALA A 161 -18.33 -25.10 3.58
C ALA A 161 -17.49 -23.95 4.16
N THR A 162 -16.24 -24.23 4.55
CA THR A 162 -15.29 -23.21 5.04
C THR A 162 -14.90 -22.23 3.94
N VAL A 163 -14.56 -22.73 2.75
CA VAL A 163 -14.22 -21.89 1.58
C VAL A 163 -15.40 -20.99 1.19
N ALA A 164 -16.61 -21.54 1.15
CA ALA A 164 -17.83 -20.80 0.85
C ALA A 164 -18.10 -19.72 1.89
N ARG A 165 -17.94 -20.05 3.18
CA ARG A 165 -18.12 -19.10 4.29
C ARG A 165 -17.14 -17.95 4.23
N GLU A 166 -15.85 -18.22 4.07
CA GLU A 166 -14.81 -17.18 4.10
C GLU A 166 -14.80 -16.27 2.87
N ASN A 167 -15.33 -16.73 1.72
CA ASN A 167 -15.28 -15.97 0.47
C ASN A 167 -16.63 -15.42 0.00
N TRP A 168 -17.72 -16.19 0.10
CA TRP A 168 -19.05 -15.78 -0.37
C TRP A 168 -19.90 -15.25 0.77
N PHE A 169 -20.13 -16.04 1.81
CA PHE A 169 -21.02 -15.61 2.90
C PHE A 169 -20.46 -14.39 3.63
N ARG A 170 -19.15 -14.38 3.93
CA ARG A 170 -18.48 -13.20 4.52
C ARG A 170 -18.50 -11.96 3.62
N TYR A 171 -18.59 -12.13 2.31
CA TYR A 171 -18.65 -11.01 1.38
C TYR A 171 -20.07 -10.43 1.28
N LEU A 172 -21.09 -11.28 1.37
CA LEU A 172 -22.51 -10.92 1.19
C LEU A 172 -23.22 -10.58 2.49
N ASP A 173 -22.83 -11.19 3.61
CA ASP A 173 -23.53 -11.12 4.88
C ASP A 173 -22.71 -10.33 5.93
N PRO A 174 -23.19 -9.14 6.37
CA PRO A 174 -22.53 -8.35 7.41
C PRO A 174 -22.66 -8.94 8.82
N ASP A 175 -23.65 -9.81 9.04
CA ASP A 175 -24.01 -10.40 10.34
C ASP A 175 -23.35 -11.76 10.58
N ALA A 176 -22.54 -12.25 9.63
CA ALA A 176 -21.64 -13.38 9.80
C ALA A 176 -20.48 -13.04 10.76
N GLU A 177 -20.82 -12.92 12.05
CA GLU A 177 -19.97 -13.05 13.25
C GLU A 177 -18.67 -12.23 13.34
N THR A 178 -18.47 -11.20 12.51
CA THR A 178 -17.28 -10.36 12.60
C THR A 178 -17.66 -8.88 12.57
N GLY A 179 -17.69 -8.23 13.74
CA GLY A 179 -18.12 -6.83 13.98
C GLY A 179 -17.30 -5.73 13.27
N HIS A 180 -17.21 -5.82 11.94
CA HIS A 180 -16.49 -4.93 11.02
C HIS A 180 -17.40 -4.50 9.85
N ALA A 181 -18.72 -4.52 10.06
CA ALA A 181 -19.68 -3.96 9.12
C ALA A 181 -19.53 -2.43 9.13
N HIS A 182 -19.07 -1.87 8.02
CA HIS A 182 -18.87 -0.44 7.87
C HIS A 182 -19.42 0.04 6.52
N GLY A 183 -19.79 1.33 6.44
CA GLY A 183 -20.20 1.97 5.18
C GLY A 183 -19.04 2.12 4.19
N ALA A 184 -19.34 2.40 2.92
CA ALA A 184 -18.33 2.55 1.87
C ALA A 184 -17.27 3.64 2.16
N GLY A 185 -17.67 4.74 2.82
CA GLY A 185 -16.77 5.83 3.20
C GLY A 185 -15.64 5.41 4.15
N TYR A 186 -15.85 4.35 4.94
CA TYR A 186 -14.85 3.85 5.89
C TYR A 186 -13.55 3.39 5.20
N LEU A 187 -13.68 2.64 4.09
CA LEU A 187 -12.52 2.17 3.32
C LEU A 187 -11.76 3.33 2.68
N PHE A 188 -12.47 4.37 2.22
CA PHE A 188 -11.83 5.54 1.66
C PHE A 188 -10.99 6.28 2.71
N SER A 189 -11.54 6.54 3.90
CA SER A 189 -10.79 7.15 5.00
C SER A 189 -9.56 6.32 5.38
N LEU A 190 -9.69 4.99 5.45
CA LEU A 190 -8.57 4.10 5.74
C LEU A 190 -7.51 4.07 4.63
N ALA A 191 -7.91 4.18 3.37
CA ALA A 191 -6.98 4.31 2.25
C ALA A 191 -6.15 5.59 2.37
N LEU A 192 -6.81 6.71 2.72
CA LEU A 192 -6.14 7.99 2.94
C LEU A 192 -5.22 7.95 4.17
N VAL A 193 -5.59 7.28 5.26
CA VAL A 193 -4.69 7.13 6.41
C VAL A 193 -3.51 6.21 6.07
N GLY A 194 -3.79 5.09 5.40
CA GLY A 194 -2.76 4.11 5.05
C GLY A 194 -1.75 4.62 4.03
N LEU A 195 -2.13 5.61 3.21
CA LEU A 195 -1.24 6.29 2.27
C LEU A 195 -0.39 7.39 2.93
N LEU A 196 -0.62 7.75 4.19
CA LEU A 196 0.24 8.72 4.88
C LEU A 196 1.71 8.28 4.83
N PRO A 197 2.65 9.22 4.56
CA PRO A 197 2.47 10.66 4.50
C PRO A 197 2.04 11.20 3.12
N TRP A 198 1.73 10.36 2.13
CA TRP A 198 1.56 10.75 0.71
C TRP A 198 0.16 11.22 0.32
N THR A 199 -0.81 11.11 1.21
CA THR A 199 -2.21 11.51 1.01
C THR A 199 -2.37 12.94 0.48
N PRO A 200 -1.68 13.97 1.02
CA PRO A 200 -1.74 15.32 0.47
C PRO A 200 -1.22 15.45 -0.97
N LEU A 201 -0.40 14.50 -1.45
CA LEU A 201 0.14 14.45 -2.81
C LEU A 201 -0.67 13.52 -3.74
N LEU A 202 -1.68 12.82 -3.24
CA LEU A 202 -2.57 11.99 -4.05
C LEU A 202 -3.12 12.72 -5.29
N PRO A 203 -3.47 14.03 -5.24
CA PRO A 203 -3.93 14.74 -6.43
C PRO A 203 -2.94 14.75 -7.60
N LEU A 204 -1.63 14.63 -7.34
CA LEU A 204 -0.63 14.49 -8.41
C LEU A 204 -0.85 13.22 -9.24
N GLY A 205 -1.41 12.16 -8.66
CA GLY A 205 -1.76 10.94 -9.39
C GLY A 205 -2.73 11.20 -10.56
N PHE A 206 -3.62 12.20 -10.44
CA PHE A 206 -4.52 12.57 -11.53
C PHE A 206 -3.82 13.30 -12.67
N VAL A 207 -2.62 13.86 -12.46
CA VAL A 207 -1.82 14.43 -13.56
C VAL A 207 -1.45 13.32 -14.55
N ALA A 208 -1.08 12.13 -14.06
CA ALA A 208 -0.78 10.97 -14.89
C ALA A 208 -2.02 10.47 -15.67
N LEU A 209 -3.22 10.88 -15.26
CA LEU A 209 -4.51 10.58 -15.87
C LEU A 209 -5.04 11.74 -16.74
N GLY A 210 -4.21 12.73 -17.07
CA GLY A 210 -4.55 13.86 -17.94
C GLY A 210 -4.62 13.49 -19.44
N ARG A 211 -4.54 14.50 -20.33
CA ARG A 211 -4.84 14.37 -21.77
C ARG A 211 -3.99 13.35 -22.56
N ALA A 212 -2.80 12.97 -22.08
CA ALA A 212 -1.92 11.99 -22.73
C ALA A 212 -1.79 10.70 -21.89
N ARG A 213 -2.91 10.05 -21.58
CA ARG A 213 -2.92 8.85 -20.70
C ARG A 213 -2.12 7.71 -21.32
N THR A 214 -1.03 7.30 -20.64
CA THR A 214 -0.27 6.12 -21.07
C THR A 214 -1.06 4.83 -20.83
N PRO A 215 -0.78 3.73 -21.55
CA PRO A 215 -1.39 2.43 -21.27
C PRO A 215 -1.25 1.97 -19.82
N ALA A 216 -0.07 2.20 -19.22
CA ALA A 216 0.20 1.88 -17.83
C ALA A 216 -0.65 2.69 -16.85
N ALA A 217 -0.83 4.01 -17.09
CA ALA A 217 -1.65 4.86 -16.23
C ALA A 217 -3.12 4.39 -16.23
N ASN A 218 -3.66 4.06 -17.40
CA ASN A 218 -5.04 3.56 -17.49
C ASN A 218 -5.22 2.20 -16.81
N LEU A 219 -4.22 1.31 -16.87
CA LEU A 219 -4.25 0.04 -16.14
C LEU A 219 -4.21 0.27 -14.63
N ALA A 220 -3.34 1.16 -14.14
CA ALA A 220 -3.27 1.50 -12.72
C ALA A 220 -4.58 2.15 -12.23
N GLU A 221 -5.19 3.05 -13.01
CA GLU A 221 -6.49 3.64 -12.72
C GLU A 221 -7.60 2.59 -12.66
N ALA A 222 -7.68 1.71 -13.67
CA ALA A 222 -8.67 0.64 -13.69
C ALA A 222 -8.47 -0.35 -12.53
N TRP A 223 -7.22 -0.62 -12.14
CA TRP A 223 -6.88 -1.45 -10.99
C TRP A 223 -7.37 -0.85 -9.66
N VAL A 224 -7.08 0.43 -9.42
CA VAL A 224 -7.52 1.15 -8.23
C VAL A 224 -9.05 1.28 -8.22
N GLY A 225 -9.65 1.71 -9.33
CA GLY A 225 -11.10 1.89 -9.45
C GLY A 225 -11.87 0.58 -9.26
N ALA A 226 -11.48 -0.47 -9.97
CA ALA A 226 -12.12 -1.79 -9.84
C ALA A 226 -11.99 -2.34 -8.41
N GLY A 227 -10.81 -2.22 -7.81
CA GLY A 227 -10.57 -2.66 -6.43
C GLY A 227 -11.40 -1.89 -5.40
N LEU A 228 -11.44 -0.56 -5.50
CA LEU A 228 -12.24 0.27 -4.59
C LEU A 228 -13.74 -0.06 -4.70
N VAL A 229 -14.25 -0.22 -5.91
CA VAL A 229 -15.65 -0.62 -6.14
C VAL A 229 -15.90 -2.01 -5.55
N PHE A 230 -15.05 -3.00 -5.88
CA PHE A 230 -15.18 -4.37 -5.38
C PHE A 230 -15.20 -4.45 -3.84
N PHE A 231 -14.28 -3.76 -3.16
CA PHE A 231 -14.21 -3.78 -1.70
C PHE A 231 -15.29 -2.92 -1.04
N SER A 232 -15.86 -1.93 -1.74
CA SER A 232 -16.96 -1.13 -1.20
C SER A 232 -18.24 -1.95 -1.01
N PHE A 233 -18.47 -2.93 -1.88
CA PHE A 233 -19.61 -3.86 -1.78
C PHE A 233 -19.40 -5.02 -0.81
N ALA A 234 -18.18 -5.28 -0.35
CA ALA A 234 -17.92 -6.31 0.65
C ALA A 234 -18.59 -5.95 1.99
N ALA A 235 -19.34 -6.88 2.58
CA ALA A 235 -20.02 -6.68 3.85
C ALA A 235 -19.04 -6.40 5.00
N SER A 236 -18.04 -7.27 5.17
CA SER A 236 -16.93 -7.08 6.11
C SER A 236 -15.84 -6.17 5.53
N LYS A 237 -15.40 -5.13 6.25
CA LYS A 237 -14.38 -4.17 5.76
C LYS A 237 -13.20 -4.05 6.71
N ARG A 238 -11.98 -4.23 6.19
CA ARG A 238 -10.72 -4.05 6.93
C ARG A 238 -9.74 -3.21 6.11
N SER A 239 -8.96 -2.37 6.78
CA SER A 239 -7.98 -1.47 6.11
C SER A 239 -7.03 -2.22 5.18
N VAL A 240 -6.59 -3.40 5.60
CA VAL A 240 -5.61 -4.22 4.89
C VAL A 240 -6.12 -4.76 3.56
N TYR A 241 -7.43 -4.75 3.31
CA TYR A 241 -8.01 -5.21 2.04
C TYR A 241 -7.59 -4.35 0.86
N LEU A 242 -7.30 -3.06 1.10
CA LEU A 242 -6.87 -2.15 0.06
C LEU A 242 -5.38 -2.24 -0.25
N LEU A 243 -4.61 -3.01 0.53
CA LEU A 243 -3.16 -3.14 0.37
C LEU A 243 -2.72 -3.47 -1.08
N PRO A 244 -3.41 -4.37 -1.83
CA PRO A 244 -3.04 -4.66 -3.23
C PRO A 244 -3.26 -3.51 -4.22
N LEU A 245 -3.89 -2.40 -3.81
CA LEU A 245 -4.09 -1.21 -4.64
C LEU A 245 -2.94 -0.20 -4.54
N TYR A 246 -2.17 -0.24 -3.44
CA TYR A 246 -1.10 0.71 -3.16
C TYR A 246 -0.01 0.76 -4.25
N PRO A 247 0.43 -0.36 -4.86
CA PRO A 247 1.38 -0.31 -5.97
C PRO A 247 0.87 0.53 -7.15
N ALA A 248 -0.40 0.38 -7.52
CA ALA A 248 -1.01 1.15 -8.59
C ALA A 248 -1.15 2.64 -8.23
N VAL A 249 -1.52 2.95 -6.98
CA VAL A 249 -1.54 4.34 -6.46
C VAL A 249 -0.14 4.96 -6.51
N ALA A 250 0.88 4.23 -6.08
CA ALA A 250 2.27 4.70 -6.08
C ALA A 250 2.83 4.91 -7.50
N LEU A 251 2.42 4.09 -8.48
CA LEU A 251 2.73 4.30 -9.90
C LEU A 251 2.16 5.64 -10.38
N LEU A 252 0.88 5.92 -10.10
CA LEU A 252 0.22 7.16 -10.51
C LEU A 252 0.82 8.39 -9.82
N VAL A 253 1.00 8.34 -8.49
CA VAL A 253 1.59 9.46 -7.73
C VAL A 253 3.02 9.72 -8.18
N GLY A 254 3.85 8.69 -8.34
CA GLY A 254 5.24 8.86 -8.79
C GLY A 254 5.36 9.38 -10.22
N ALA A 255 4.49 8.94 -11.14
CA ALA A 255 4.37 9.52 -12.47
C ALA A 255 3.96 11.00 -12.41
N GLY A 256 2.98 11.34 -11.58
CA GLY A 256 2.53 12.70 -11.34
C GLY A 256 3.62 13.61 -10.76
N VAL A 257 4.44 13.10 -9.84
CA VAL A 257 5.58 13.83 -9.25
C VAL A 257 6.60 14.27 -10.30
N VAL A 258 6.77 13.49 -11.37
CA VAL A 258 7.70 13.80 -12.47
C VAL A 258 7.05 14.66 -13.54
N ALA A 259 5.79 14.36 -13.89
CA ALA A 259 5.08 14.98 -15.00
C ALA A 259 4.24 16.22 -14.63
N ALA A 260 4.21 16.61 -13.35
CA ALA A 260 3.41 17.74 -12.88
C ALA A 260 3.72 19.04 -13.64
N PRO A 261 2.73 19.64 -14.34
CA PRO A 261 2.90 20.94 -14.95
C PRO A 261 3.03 22.05 -13.89
N ALA A 262 3.44 23.25 -14.32
CA ALA A 262 3.50 24.42 -13.44
C ALA A 262 2.13 24.79 -12.84
N GLU A 263 1.07 24.60 -13.65
CA GLU A 263 -0.31 24.94 -13.34
C GLU A 263 -1.28 23.79 -13.67
N GLY A 264 -2.41 23.76 -12.98
CA GLY A 264 -3.47 22.77 -13.18
C GLY A 264 -4.24 22.52 -11.89
N ALA A 265 -5.51 22.10 -11.99
CA ALA A 265 -6.36 21.86 -10.82
C ALA A 265 -5.73 20.85 -9.84
N ALA A 266 -5.30 19.69 -10.35
CA ALA A 266 -4.60 18.66 -9.58
C ALA A 266 -3.35 19.20 -8.85
N VAL A 267 -2.53 19.99 -9.54
CA VAL A 267 -1.32 20.60 -8.99
C VAL A 267 -1.65 21.64 -7.93
N ARG A 268 -2.70 22.46 -8.11
CA ARG A 268 -3.16 23.43 -7.10
C ARG A 268 -3.62 22.74 -5.83
N VAL A 269 -4.44 21.68 -5.95
CA VAL A 269 -4.91 20.90 -4.78
C VAL A 269 -3.73 20.21 -4.08
N ALA A 270 -2.82 19.57 -4.84
CA ALA A 270 -1.61 18.98 -4.27
C ALA A 270 -0.73 20.03 -3.57
N ARG A 271 -0.62 21.26 -4.11
CA ARG A 271 0.13 22.35 -3.49
C ARG A 271 -0.52 22.84 -2.19
N GLY A 272 -1.85 22.93 -2.16
CA GLY A 272 -2.60 23.21 -0.93
C GLY A 272 -2.37 22.14 0.13
N GLY A 273 -2.53 20.87 -0.24
CA GLY A 273 -2.27 19.73 0.65
C GLY A 273 -0.82 19.68 1.14
N ALA A 274 0.15 19.90 0.26
CA ALA A 274 1.56 19.88 0.62
C ALA A 274 1.97 20.98 1.62
N ARG A 275 1.22 22.09 1.71
CA ARG A 275 1.44 23.10 2.75
C ARG A 275 1.13 22.59 4.15
N LEU A 276 0.34 21.53 4.29
CA LEU A 276 0.04 20.91 5.59
C LEU A 276 1.25 20.19 6.19
N TYR A 277 2.28 19.84 5.39
CA TYR A 277 3.49 19.21 5.92
C TYR A 277 4.25 20.11 6.88
N ALA A 278 4.35 21.41 6.60
CA ALA A 278 5.10 22.32 7.44
C ALA A 278 4.57 22.40 8.88
N PRO A 279 3.29 22.72 9.13
CA PRO A 279 2.75 22.72 10.49
C PRO A 279 2.75 21.31 11.11
N ALA A 280 2.46 20.26 10.34
CA ALA A 280 2.49 18.89 10.87
C ALA A 280 3.89 18.50 11.37
N LEU A 281 4.94 18.85 10.62
CA LEU A 281 6.33 18.57 11.00
C LEU A 281 6.83 19.46 12.14
N VAL A 282 6.32 20.70 12.26
CA VAL A 282 6.57 21.54 13.44
C VAL A 282 5.94 20.92 14.69
N VAL A 283 4.69 20.44 14.60
CA VAL A 283 4.03 19.75 15.72
C VAL A 283 4.79 18.47 16.09
N LEU A 284 5.22 17.67 15.10
CA LEU A 284 6.02 16.47 15.32
C LEU A 284 7.37 16.80 15.99
N ALA A 285 8.04 17.87 15.53
CA ALA A 285 9.29 18.34 16.12
C ALA A 285 9.11 18.81 17.58
N ALA A 286 8.05 19.58 17.85
CA ALA A 286 7.72 20.06 19.18
C ALA A 286 7.39 18.90 20.13
N LEU A 287 6.63 17.91 19.67
CA LEU A 287 6.33 16.70 20.45
C LEU A 287 7.60 15.91 20.77
N ALA A 288 8.48 15.71 19.78
CA ALA A 288 9.75 15.04 19.96
C ALA A 288 10.66 15.76 20.98
N ALA A 289 10.77 17.08 20.86
CA ALA A 289 11.55 17.91 21.77
C ALA A 289 10.99 17.89 23.19
N ALA A 290 9.66 18.00 23.33
CA ALA A 290 8.98 17.94 24.62
C ALA A 290 9.26 16.61 25.34
N LEU A 291 9.11 15.49 24.63
CA LEU A 291 9.42 14.17 25.16
C LEU A 291 10.92 14.03 25.53
N ALA A 292 11.82 14.60 24.72
CA ALA A 292 13.26 14.57 24.98
C ALA A 292 13.67 15.32 26.25
N VAL A 293 12.99 16.42 26.58
CA VAL A 293 13.23 17.18 27.82
C VAL A 293 12.42 16.65 29.02
N GLY A 294 11.73 15.51 28.85
CA GLY A 294 10.98 14.85 29.92
C GLY A 294 9.56 15.36 30.13
N PHE A 295 9.05 16.26 29.28
CA PHE A 295 7.65 16.67 29.30
C PHE A 295 6.77 15.56 28.69
N ASP A 296 5.82 15.04 29.48
CA ASP A 296 4.90 13.99 29.07
C ASP A 296 3.53 14.58 28.69
N PRO A 297 3.14 14.60 27.41
CA PRO A 297 1.81 15.04 26.97
C PRO A 297 0.71 14.00 27.21
N GLY A 298 1.07 12.76 27.60
CA GLY A 298 0.17 11.64 27.81
C GLY A 298 -1.05 11.96 28.69
N PRO A 299 -0.90 12.63 29.86
CA PRO A 299 -2.04 13.00 30.71
C PRO A 299 -3.08 13.88 30.00
N ALA A 300 -2.64 14.83 29.18
CA ALA A 300 -3.55 15.72 28.43
C ALA A 300 -4.26 14.98 27.29
N LEU A 301 -3.61 13.99 26.70
CA LEU A 301 -4.14 13.19 25.60
C LEU A 301 -4.99 12.00 26.07
N ARG A 302 -4.88 11.61 27.35
CA ARG A 302 -5.50 10.39 27.91
C ARG A 302 -7.01 10.29 27.65
N ARG A 303 -7.72 11.42 27.70
CA ARG A 303 -9.18 11.49 27.43
C ARG A 303 -9.56 11.15 25.98
N TRP A 304 -8.61 11.20 25.05
CA TRP A 304 -8.81 10.91 23.63
C TRP A 304 -8.21 9.55 23.22
N LEU A 305 -7.46 8.91 24.12
CA LEU A 305 -6.86 7.61 23.89
C LEU A 305 -7.83 6.50 24.31
N ARG A 306 -7.78 5.36 23.61
CA ARG A 306 -8.43 4.15 24.10
C ARG A 306 -7.69 3.66 25.36
N PRO A 307 -8.35 2.90 26.26
CA PRO A 307 -7.71 2.41 27.47
C PRO A 307 -6.38 1.67 27.22
N ALA A 308 -6.32 0.83 26.18
CA ALA A 308 -5.10 0.12 25.80
C ALA A 308 -3.98 1.07 25.33
N ASP A 309 -4.32 2.10 24.54
CA ASP A 309 -3.36 3.08 24.05
C ASP A 309 -2.84 3.98 25.19
N ALA A 310 -3.71 4.30 26.16
CA ALA A 310 -3.36 5.07 27.35
C ALA A 310 -2.35 4.34 28.24
N LEU A 311 -2.43 3.01 28.34
CA LEU A 311 -1.44 2.19 29.03
C LEU A 311 -0.08 2.21 28.30
N GLY A 312 -0.11 2.13 26.98
CA GLY A 312 1.10 2.22 26.14
C GLY A 312 1.77 3.61 26.18
N ALA A 313 1.00 4.68 26.35
CA ALA A 313 1.52 6.05 26.38
C ALA A 313 2.54 6.30 27.52
N ALA A 314 2.29 5.73 28.70
CA ALA A 314 3.23 5.85 29.82
C ALA A 314 4.55 5.10 29.56
N ALA A 315 4.48 3.89 28.99
CA ALA A 315 5.66 3.12 28.59
C ALA A 315 6.45 3.85 27.49
N LEU A 316 5.75 4.45 26.53
CA LEU A 316 6.33 5.26 25.48
C LEU A 316 7.08 6.48 26.03
N ALA A 317 6.51 7.19 27.01
CA ALA A 317 7.18 8.34 27.65
C ALA A 317 8.47 7.93 28.37
N VAL A 318 8.49 6.76 29.03
CA VAL A 318 9.71 6.20 29.64
C VAL A 318 10.75 5.85 28.59
N ALA A 319 10.36 5.16 27.52
CA ALA A 319 11.26 4.81 26.41
C ALA A 319 11.82 6.06 25.71
N ALA A 320 10.97 7.07 25.51
CA ALA A 320 11.34 8.36 24.94
C ALA A 320 12.43 9.08 25.74
N ARG A 321 12.33 9.09 27.08
CA ARG A 321 13.37 9.67 27.94
C ARG A 321 14.73 8.98 27.77
N ARG A 322 14.75 7.65 27.59
CA ARG A 322 15.98 6.88 27.32
C ARG A 322 16.56 7.19 25.94
N ALA A 323 15.70 7.51 24.98
CA ALA A 323 16.05 7.85 23.61
C ALA A 323 16.21 9.37 23.36
N ALA A 324 16.32 10.20 24.42
CA ALA A 324 16.30 11.65 24.31
C ALA A 324 17.29 12.24 23.27
N PRO A 325 18.57 11.80 23.18
CA PRO A 325 19.48 12.31 22.15
C PRO A 325 18.96 12.07 20.72
N VAL A 326 18.35 10.92 20.47
CA VAL A 326 17.77 10.58 19.16
C VAL A 326 16.52 11.41 18.90
N LEU A 327 15.68 11.64 19.91
CA LEU A 327 14.51 12.50 19.78
C LEU A 327 14.88 13.96 19.49
N VAL A 328 15.97 14.49 20.06
CA VAL A 328 16.48 15.82 19.73
C VAL A 328 16.90 15.88 18.25
N LEU A 329 17.63 14.88 17.77
CA LEU A 329 18.01 14.79 16.35
C LEU A 329 16.79 14.71 15.43
N LEU A 330 15.79 13.91 15.80
CA LEU A 330 14.53 13.80 15.04
C LEU A 330 13.71 15.10 15.09
N ALA A 331 13.72 15.82 16.20
CA ALA A 331 13.08 17.13 16.33
C ALA A 331 13.71 18.14 15.36
N LEU A 332 15.05 18.25 15.40
CA LEU A 332 15.80 19.12 14.50
C LEU A 332 15.60 18.73 13.02
N ALA A 333 15.70 17.43 12.71
CA ALA A 333 15.47 16.92 11.36
C ALA A 333 14.05 17.21 10.88
N SER A 334 13.04 17.06 11.74
CA SER A 334 11.64 17.36 11.42
C SER A 334 11.42 18.85 11.18
N ALA A 335 12.02 19.73 11.98
CA ALA A 335 11.94 21.18 11.80
C ALA A 335 12.59 21.63 10.48
N VAL A 336 13.80 21.13 10.18
CA VAL A 336 14.50 21.38 8.90
C VAL A 336 13.69 20.83 7.73
N ALA A 337 13.17 19.60 7.85
CA ALA A 337 12.32 18.99 6.83
C ALA A 337 11.03 19.79 6.60
N GLY A 338 10.41 20.33 7.65
CA GLY A 338 9.26 21.23 7.57
C GLY A 338 9.55 22.46 6.72
N PHE A 339 10.65 23.15 6.99
CA PHE A 339 11.09 24.31 6.19
C PHE A 339 11.37 23.94 4.73
N VAL A 340 12.09 22.83 4.50
CA VAL A 340 12.42 22.38 3.13
C VAL A 340 11.16 21.93 2.38
N ALA A 341 10.25 21.23 3.04
CA ALA A 341 8.99 20.76 2.49
C ALA A 341 8.11 21.94 2.06
N ASP A 342 7.99 22.97 2.90
CA ASP A 342 7.22 24.17 2.61
C ASP A 342 7.78 24.94 1.39
N ARG A 343 9.10 25.13 1.35
CA ARG A 343 9.78 25.77 0.20
C ARG A 343 9.64 24.92 -1.07
N ALA A 344 9.70 23.59 -0.96
CA ALA A 344 9.52 22.70 -2.09
C ALA A 344 8.07 22.73 -2.60
N ALA A 345 7.08 22.72 -1.71
CA ALA A 345 5.66 22.82 -2.03
C ALA A 345 5.34 24.13 -2.76
N ARG A 346 5.79 25.28 -2.21
CA ARG A 346 5.60 26.60 -2.85
C ARG A 346 6.18 26.68 -4.25
N ARG A 347 7.33 26.02 -4.49
CA ARG A 347 8.04 26.04 -5.78
C ARG A 347 7.69 24.88 -6.70
N GLY A 348 6.73 24.01 -6.34
CA GLY A 348 6.40 22.82 -7.12
C GLY A 348 7.55 21.83 -7.29
N ARG A 349 8.52 21.80 -6.37
CA ARG A 349 9.68 20.88 -6.43
C ARG A 349 9.30 19.52 -5.84
N TRP A 350 8.35 18.84 -6.46
CA TRP A 350 7.73 17.61 -5.96
C TRP A 350 8.72 16.50 -5.64
N ARG A 351 9.70 16.27 -6.52
CA ARG A 351 10.76 15.29 -6.26
C ARG A 351 11.46 15.59 -4.94
N ARG A 352 11.92 16.83 -4.72
CA ARG A 352 12.61 17.20 -3.47
C ARG A 352 11.74 16.98 -2.25
N LEU A 353 10.45 17.32 -2.35
CA LEU A 353 9.47 17.07 -1.28
C LEU A 353 9.37 15.57 -0.95
N VAL A 354 9.24 14.71 -1.97
CA VAL A 354 9.19 13.24 -1.79
C VAL A 354 10.45 12.72 -1.11
N HIS A 355 11.65 13.11 -1.55
CA HIS A 355 12.88 12.63 -0.91
C HIS A 355 12.95 13.00 0.58
N VAL A 356 12.65 14.26 0.92
CA VAL A 356 12.72 14.75 2.30
C VAL A 356 11.70 14.03 3.20
N LEU A 357 10.46 13.89 2.74
CA LEU A 357 9.41 13.21 3.51
C LEU A 357 9.70 11.72 3.67
N ALA A 358 10.21 11.06 2.63
CA ALA A 358 10.55 9.64 2.70
C ALA A 358 11.72 9.39 3.66
N MET A 359 12.80 10.19 3.58
CA MET A 359 13.93 10.08 4.52
C MET A 359 13.46 10.28 5.97
N LEU A 360 12.60 11.26 6.20
CA LEU A 360 12.06 11.53 7.52
C LEU A 360 11.15 10.41 8.02
N ALA A 361 10.28 9.87 7.16
CA ALA A 361 9.42 8.73 7.49
C ALA A 361 10.23 7.48 7.86
N VAL A 362 11.32 7.20 7.12
CA VAL A 362 12.26 6.11 7.44
C VAL A 362 12.93 6.35 8.80
N ALA A 363 13.46 7.55 9.04
CA ALA A 363 14.13 7.88 10.29
C ALA A 363 13.19 7.72 11.51
N TRP A 364 11.97 8.25 11.41
CA TRP A 364 10.97 8.12 12.47
C TRP A 364 10.53 6.67 12.68
N THR A 365 10.29 5.93 11.61
CA THR A 365 9.85 4.52 11.71
C THR A 365 10.95 3.64 12.31
N ALA A 366 12.20 3.82 11.87
CA ALA A 366 13.34 3.08 12.40
C ALA A 366 13.55 3.39 13.89
N ALA A 367 13.56 4.67 14.27
CA ALA A 367 13.72 5.08 15.66
C ALA A 367 12.57 4.60 16.55
N PHE A 368 11.32 4.69 16.06
CA PHE A 368 10.16 4.23 16.81
C PHE A 368 10.23 2.72 17.09
N ASN A 369 10.48 1.91 16.06
CA ASN A 369 10.52 0.46 16.18
C ASN A 369 11.72 -0.08 16.98
N THR A 370 12.81 0.69 17.09
CA THR A 370 14.03 0.24 17.78
C THR A 370 14.14 0.79 19.21
N LEU A 371 13.69 2.02 19.45
CA LEU A 371 13.96 2.74 20.68
C LEU A 371 12.71 3.02 21.52
N LEU A 372 11.57 3.22 20.87
CA LEU A 372 10.35 3.68 21.54
C LEU A 372 9.34 2.56 21.79
N HIS A 373 9.36 1.54 20.94
CA HIS A 373 8.51 0.36 21.04
C HIS A 373 9.32 -0.91 20.73
N PRO A 374 10.38 -1.21 21.50
CA PRO A 374 11.15 -2.43 21.29
C PRO A 374 10.22 -3.65 21.41
N ALA A 375 10.34 -4.55 20.44
CA ALA A 375 9.52 -5.75 20.31
C ALA A 375 9.67 -6.68 21.52
#